data_AF-A0A0D6EMY8-F1
#
_entry.id   AF-A0A0D6EMY8-F1
#
_cell.length_a   1.000
_cell.length_b   1.000
_cell.length_c   1.000
_cell.angle_alpha   90.00
_cell.angle_beta   90.00
_cell.angle_gamma   90.00
#
_symmetry.space_group_name_H-M   'P 1'
#
loop_
_entity.id
_entity.type
_entity.pdbx_description
1 polymer ?
#
loop_
_entity_poly.entity_id
_entity_poly.type
_entity_poly.pdbx_seq_one_letter_code
_entity_poly.pdbx_strand_id
1 'polypeptide(L)'
;CLKGVLHEGTPVGQIIDVGGTEVYYTLPEGEDWDKEKAVVYLADYLNKDAVPARVMSDRSGWDMDAWRPRHGPADTRPPLDKVLKWLKEIKGVKKIGVSGYCFGGKYSLDLAIENAVDASVISHPGGIKLPGDLDKLLEVSSVPVLFNACETDRTKEADEKLGEGKYKPGYKQTYSPGCTHDLAVPEQKAGKERAFDEAAAWFKKYL
;
A
#
# COMPACT_ATOMS: atom_id res chain seq x y z
N CYS A 1 -2.49 -6.72 -15.66
CA CYS A 1 -1.68 -5.94 -14.71
C CYS A 1 -2.33 -4.61 -14.38
N LEU A 2 -2.76 -3.77 -15.34
CA LEU A 2 -3.06 -2.37 -14.97
C LEU A 2 -4.17 -1.68 -15.81
N LYS A 3 -5.37 -2.22 -16.07
CA LYS A 3 -6.45 -1.36 -16.61
C LYS A 3 -7.03 -0.39 -15.55
N GLY A 4 -6.31 0.69 -15.25
CA GLY A 4 -6.77 1.70 -14.28
C GLY A 4 -8.08 2.35 -14.71
N VAL A 5 -8.89 2.76 -13.73
CA VAL A 5 -10.06 3.63 -13.94
C VAL A 5 -9.70 4.97 -13.35
N LEU A 6 -9.92 6.06 -14.09
CA LEU A 6 -9.82 7.41 -13.52
C LEU A 6 -11.04 7.61 -12.62
N HIS A 7 -10.82 7.99 -11.37
CA HIS A 7 -11.90 8.45 -10.51
C HIS A 7 -12.32 9.86 -10.94
N GLU A 8 -13.62 10.09 -11.09
CA GLU A 8 -14.17 11.42 -11.38
C GLU A 8 -14.16 12.29 -10.10
N GLY A 9 -13.80 13.57 -10.25
CA GLY A 9 -13.75 14.54 -9.16
C GLY A 9 -12.65 15.58 -9.33
N THR A 10 -12.74 16.68 -8.58
CA THR A 10 -11.65 17.67 -8.47
C THR A 10 -10.90 17.40 -7.16
N PRO A 11 -9.59 17.08 -7.19
CA PRO A 11 -8.82 16.93 -5.97
C PRO A 11 -8.80 18.25 -5.20
N VAL A 12 -9.12 18.20 -3.90
CA VAL A 12 -9.20 19.37 -3.01
C VAL A 12 -8.01 19.47 -2.03
N GLY A 13 -7.08 18.51 -2.09
CA GLY A 13 -5.89 18.51 -1.26
C GLY A 13 -4.79 19.43 -1.77
N GLN A 14 -3.64 19.36 -1.10
CA GLN A 14 -2.45 20.13 -1.42
C GLN A 14 -1.22 19.23 -1.52
N ILE A 15 -0.25 19.66 -2.33
CA ILE A 15 1.07 19.03 -2.44
C ILE A 15 2.06 19.85 -1.63
N ILE A 16 2.81 19.18 -0.77
CA ILE A 16 3.94 19.77 -0.02
C ILE A 16 5.23 19.05 -0.36
N ASP A 17 6.36 19.74 -0.16
CA ASP A 17 7.69 19.13 -0.22
C ASP A 17 8.12 18.65 1.17
N VAL A 18 8.50 17.38 1.26
CA VAL A 18 9.07 16.76 2.46
C VAL A 18 10.49 16.31 2.15
N GLY A 19 11.42 17.26 2.19
CA GLY A 19 12.85 16.98 1.98
C GLY A 19 13.15 16.47 0.56
N GLY A 20 12.51 17.09 -0.45
CA GLY A 20 12.59 16.72 -1.86
C GLY A 20 11.55 15.70 -2.32
N THR A 21 10.75 15.14 -1.41
CA THR A 21 9.66 14.21 -1.73
C THR A 21 8.34 14.96 -1.80
N GLU A 22 7.65 14.93 -2.94
CA GLU A 22 6.30 15.50 -3.05
C GLU A 22 5.30 14.61 -2.29
N VAL A 23 4.47 15.22 -1.45
CA VAL A 23 3.43 14.53 -0.68
C VAL A 23 2.11 15.24 -0.88
N TYR A 24 1.14 14.54 -1.45
CA TYR A 24 -0.24 15.00 -1.48
C TYR A 24 -0.96 14.62 -0.20
N TYR A 25 -1.72 15.54 0.38
CA TYR A 25 -2.63 15.24 1.48
C TYR A 25 -3.83 16.18 1.45
N THR A 26 -4.90 15.77 2.11
CA THR A 26 -6.08 16.61 2.36
C THR A 26 -6.38 16.62 3.85
N LEU A 27 -6.71 17.80 4.37
CA LEU A 27 -7.22 17.94 5.73
C LEU A 27 -8.72 18.17 5.68
N PRO A 28 -9.47 17.71 6.68
CA PRO A 28 -10.85 18.14 6.82
C PRO A 28 -10.91 19.66 7.06
N GLU A 29 -11.94 20.30 6.52
CA GLU A 29 -12.18 21.74 6.71
C GLU A 29 -12.80 22.01 8.09
N GLY A 30 -12.47 23.17 8.68
CA GLY A 30 -13.01 23.62 9.97
C GLY A 30 -12.36 22.95 11.20
N GLU A 31 -12.78 23.39 12.40
CA GLU A 31 -12.29 22.85 13.68
C GLU A 31 -13.09 21.61 14.14
N ASP A 32 -14.37 21.53 13.74
CA ASP A 32 -15.33 20.45 14.02
C ASP A 32 -15.26 19.32 12.98
N TRP A 33 -14.09 18.68 12.89
CA TRP A 33 -13.93 17.46 12.10
C TRP A 33 -13.92 16.21 12.99
N ASP A 34 -14.54 15.15 12.47
CA ASP A 34 -14.65 13.85 13.11
C ASP A 34 -13.26 13.25 13.39
N LYS A 35 -12.90 13.17 14.68
CA LYS A 35 -11.60 12.71 15.15
C LYS A 35 -11.39 11.19 14.97
N GLU A 36 -12.41 10.44 14.56
CA GLU A 36 -12.24 9.05 14.11
C GLU A 36 -11.67 8.94 12.69
N LYS A 37 -11.55 10.07 11.95
CA LYS A 37 -11.02 10.07 10.59
C LYS A 37 -9.49 10.13 10.56
N ALA A 38 -8.90 9.31 9.69
CA ALA A 38 -7.48 9.37 9.38
C ALA A 38 -7.18 10.47 8.33
N VAL A 39 -6.00 11.08 8.44
CA VAL A 39 -5.43 11.91 7.37
C VAL A 39 -4.62 11.02 6.44
N VAL A 40 -4.95 11.03 5.16
CA VAL A 40 -4.24 10.25 4.14
C VAL A 40 -3.12 11.11 3.53
N TYR A 41 -1.90 10.58 3.58
CA TYR A 41 -0.72 11.13 2.92
C TYR A 41 -0.33 10.22 1.76
N LEU A 42 -0.18 10.79 0.57
CA LEU A 42 0.26 10.10 -0.65
C LEU A 42 1.64 10.63 -1.03
N ALA A 43 2.68 9.89 -0.69
CA ALA A 43 4.06 10.26 -0.99
C ALA A 43 4.46 9.80 -2.41
N ASP A 44 5.07 10.70 -3.19
CA ASP A 44 5.70 10.35 -4.45
C ASP A 44 7.08 9.72 -4.20
N TYR A 45 7.04 8.42 -3.91
CA TYR A 45 8.22 7.59 -3.75
C TYR A 45 8.80 7.09 -5.08
N LEU A 46 8.25 7.54 -6.22
CA LEU A 46 8.75 7.27 -7.56
C LEU A 46 9.54 8.44 -8.14
N ASN A 47 9.87 9.45 -7.32
CA ASN A 47 10.76 10.55 -7.67
C ASN A 47 10.34 11.30 -8.95
N LYS A 48 9.04 11.60 -9.09
CA LYS A 48 8.43 12.27 -10.25
C LYS A 48 8.53 11.52 -11.58
N ASP A 49 8.90 10.24 -11.54
CA ASP A 49 9.00 9.35 -12.70
C ASP A 49 7.99 8.20 -12.58
N ALA A 50 6.77 8.51 -12.15
CA ALA A 50 5.69 7.53 -12.06
C ALA A 50 5.29 7.02 -13.45
N VAL A 51 4.97 5.72 -13.54
CA VAL A 51 4.44 5.12 -14.77
C VAL A 51 3.16 5.86 -15.17
N PRO A 52 3.11 6.49 -16.37
CA PRO A 52 1.95 7.28 -16.77
C PRO A 52 0.67 6.45 -16.81
N ALA A 53 -0.46 7.05 -16.44
CA ALA A 53 -1.76 6.36 -16.42
C ALA A 53 -2.12 5.68 -17.75
N ARG A 54 -1.70 6.25 -18.90
CA ARG A 54 -1.91 5.61 -20.21
C ARG A 54 -1.25 4.23 -20.32
N VAL A 55 -0.06 4.07 -19.70
CA VAL A 55 0.75 2.85 -19.75
C VAL A 55 0.10 1.72 -18.97
N MET A 56 -0.77 2.09 -18.02
CA MET A 56 -1.59 1.17 -17.27
C MET A 56 -2.51 0.42 -18.26
N SER A 57 -3.23 1.16 -19.11
CA SER A 57 -4.19 0.61 -20.08
C SER A 57 -3.55 0.09 -21.38
N ASP A 58 -2.47 0.72 -21.83
CA ASP A 58 -1.74 0.37 -23.05
C ASP A 58 -0.23 0.61 -22.87
N ARG A 59 0.54 -0.49 -22.86
CA ARG A 59 2.00 -0.46 -22.71
C ARG A 59 2.76 -0.17 -24.00
N SER A 60 2.06 0.01 -25.12
CA SER A 60 2.69 0.28 -26.40
C SER A 60 3.62 1.49 -26.31
N GLY A 61 4.87 1.28 -26.71
CA GLY A 61 5.91 2.30 -26.66
C GLY A 61 6.38 2.71 -25.26
N TRP A 62 6.14 1.90 -24.21
CA TRP A 62 6.72 2.11 -22.88
C TRP A 62 7.70 1.00 -22.51
N ASP A 63 8.91 1.39 -22.14
CA ASP A 63 9.98 0.47 -21.74
C ASP A 63 9.96 0.24 -20.22
N MET A 64 9.24 -0.80 -19.79
CA MET A 64 9.24 -1.21 -18.38
C MET A 64 10.60 -1.76 -17.91
N ASP A 65 11.42 -2.26 -18.83
CA ASP A 65 12.70 -2.90 -18.50
C ASP A 65 13.79 -1.84 -18.28
N ALA A 66 13.68 -0.67 -18.93
CA ALA A 66 14.46 0.52 -18.59
C ALA A 66 13.94 1.27 -17.36
N TRP A 67 12.62 1.24 -17.11
CA TRP A 67 12.02 1.94 -15.97
C TRP A 67 12.32 1.25 -14.63
N ARG A 68 12.10 -0.07 -14.53
CA ARG A 68 12.22 -0.82 -13.26
C ARG A 68 13.57 -0.69 -12.55
N PRO A 69 14.74 -0.78 -13.22
CA PRO A 69 16.03 -0.75 -12.54
C PRO A 69 16.34 0.57 -11.84
N ARG A 70 15.71 1.67 -12.26
CA ARG A 70 15.86 3.01 -11.66
C ARG A 70 14.86 3.29 -10.53
N HIS A 71 14.02 2.30 -10.22
CA HIS A 71 13.00 2.35 -9.18
C HIS A 71 13.16 1.15 -8.24
N GLY A 72 14.40 0.79 -7.94
CA GLY A 72 14.69 -0.24 -6.95
C GLY A 72 14.55 0.30 -5.53
N PRO A 73 14.65 -0.55 -4.49
CA PRO A 73 14.58 -0.11 -3.10
C PRO A 73 15.55 1.02 -2.75
N ALA A 74 16.73 1.07 -3.39
CA ALA A 74 17.70 2.15 -3.18
C ALA A 74 17.19 3.53 -3.62
N ASP A 75 16.30 3.58 -4.61
CA ASP A 75 15.76 4.82 -5.18
C ASP A 75 14.42 5.22 -4.54
N THR A 76 13.61 4.22 -4.18
CA THR A 76 12.20 4.40 -3.77
C THR A 76 12.01 4.38 -2.27
N ARG A 77 12.88 3.70 -1.51
CA ARG A 77 12.75 3.62 -0.05
C ARG A 77 13.16 4.92 0.66
N PRO A 78 14.24 5.62 0.27
CA PRO A 78 14.62 6.86 0.96
C PRO A 78 13.53 7.94 0.97
N PRO A 79 12.76 8.19 -0.12
CA PRO A 79 11.59 9.06 -0.07
C PRO A 79 10.55 8.65 0.98
N LEU A 80 10.23 7.35 1.08
CA LEU A 80 9.28 6.84 2.07
C LEU A 80 9.78 7.06 3.51
N ASP A 81 11.05 6.76 3.76
CA ASP A 81 11.66 6.94 5.09
C ASP A 81 11.65 8.40 5.54
N LYS A 82 11.94 9.33 4.62
CA LYS A 82 11.85 10.77 4.90
C LYS A 82 10.44 11.17 5.32
N VAL A 83 9.42 10.69 4.60
CA VAL A 83 8.02 11.01 4.91
C VAL A 83 7.60 10.41 6.24
N LEU A 84 7.93 9.15 6.51
CA LEU A 84 7.64 8.51 7.80
C LEU A 84 8.31 9.24 8.96
N LYS A 85 9.59 9.61 8.81
CA LYS A 85 10.33 10.39 9.80
C LYS A 85 9.67 11.75 10.03
N TRP A 86 9.32 12.46 8.96
CA TRP A 86 8.64 13.75 9.05
C TRP A 86 7.28 13.65 9.75
N LEU A 87 6.48 12.63 9.43
CA LEU A 87 5.20 12.38 10.10
C LEU A 87 5.39 12.18 11.61
N LYS A 88 6.36 11.35 12.01
CA LYS A 88 6.60 11.04 13.43
C LYS A 88 7.21 12.22 14.19
N GLU A 89 8.27 12.80 13.66
CA GLU A 89 9.11 13.76 14.38
C GLU A 89 8.62 15.21 14.25
N ILE A 90 8.12 15.60 13.07
CA ILE A 90 7.73 16.99 12.78
C ILE A 90 6.23 17.18 12.95
N LYS A 91 5.42 16.23 12.46
CA LYS A 91 3.96 16.28 12.60
C LYS A 91 3.46 15.66 13.90
N GLY A 92 4.33 14.97 14.65
CA GLY A 92 4.00 14.38 15.93
C GLY A 92 3.03 13.19 15.85
N VAL A 93 2.87 12.59 14.67
CA VAL A 93 1.96 11.47 14.44
C VAL A 93 2.43 10.26 15.25
N LYS A 94 1.53 9.71 16.06
CA LYS A 94 1.84 8.61 17.00
C LYS A 94 1.58 7.22 16.42
N LYS A 95 0.62 7.13 15.50
CA LYS A 95 0.18 5.89 14.87
C LYS A 95 0.16 6.08 13.36
N ILE A 96 0.86 5.22 12.64
CA ILE A 96 0.95 5.27 11.18
C ILE A 96 0.53 3.93 10.61
N GLY A 97 -0.54 3.93 9.82
CA GLY A 97 -0.88 2.82 8.93
C GLY A 97 -0.30 3.04 7.53
N VAL A 98 0.03 1.97 6.83
CA VAL A 98 0.42 2.01 5.42
C VAL A 98 -0.46 1.08 4.59
N SER A 99 -0.86 1.53 3.40
CA SER A 99 -1.53 0.70 2.39
C SER A 99 -0.76 0.75 1.08
N GLY A 100 -0.46 -0.41 0.52
CA GLY A 100 0.34 -0.54 -0.69
C GLY A 100 -0.32 -1.46 -1.70
N TYR A 101 -0.22 -1.11 -2.98
CA TYR A 101 -0.84 -1.82 -4.10
C TYR A 101 0.21 -2.23 -5.13
N CYS A 102 0.14 -3.46 -5.64
CA CYS A 102 1.08 -3.99 -6.62
C CYS A 102 2.54 -3.78 -6.20
N PHE A 103 3.28 -2.94 -6.92
CA PHE A 103 4.64 -2.51 -6.60
C PHE A 103 4.75 -1.97 -5.17
N GLY A 104 3.79 -1.15 -4.72
CA GLY A 104 3.72 -0.62 -3.36
C GLY A 104 3.45 -1.68 -2.29
N GLY A 105 2.85 -2.82 -2.65
CA GLY A 105 2.56 -3.90 -1.70
C GLY A 105 3.83 -4.51 -1.10
N LYS A 106 4.92 -4.58 -1.88
CA LYS A 106 6.23 -5.01 -1.37
C LYS A 106 6.77 -4.06 -0.30
N TYR A 107 6.64 -2.75 -0.52
CA TYR A 107 7.10 -1.75 0.45
C TYR A 107 6.24 -1.75 1.72
N SER A 108 4.93 -1.95 1.61
CA SER A 108 4.07 -2.16 2.79
C SER A 108 4.47 -3.38 3.62
N LEU A 109 4.88 -4.47 2.96
CA LEU A 109 5.41 -5.65 3.64
C LEU A 109 6.77 -5.35 4.30
N ASP A 110 7.69 -4.71 3.60
CA ASP A 110 9.01 -4.35 4.14
C ASP A 110 8.89 -3.43 5.36
N LEU A 111 8.03 -2.43 5.29
CA LEU A 111 7.73 -1.53 6.42
C LEU A 111 7.15 -2.28 7.62
N ALA A 112 6.34 -3.32 7.39
CA ALA A 112 5.83 -4.16 8.46
C ALA A 112 6.94 -5.05 9.07
N ILE A 113 7.78 -5.66 8.23
CA ILE A 113 8.93 -6.47 8.67
C ILE A 113 9.88 -5.63 9.54
N GLU A 114 10.12 -4.40 9.15
CA GLU A 114 11.02 -3.47 9.84
C GLU A 114 10.38 -2.81 11.08
N ASN A 115 9.11 -3.09 11.38
CA ASN A 115 8.36 -2.42 12.46
C ASN A 115 8.34 -0.89 12.32
N ALA A 116 8.37 -0.38 11.09
CA ALA A 116 8.43 1.04 10.80
C ALA A 116 7.05 1.72 10.88
N VAL A 117 5.96 0.95 10.91
CA VAL A 117 4.56 1.37 10.92
C VAL A 117 3.78 0.56 11.98
N ASP A 118 2.58 1.01 12.32
CA ASP A 118 1.74 0.40 13.35
C ASP A 118 0.70 -0.59 12.79
N ALA A 119 0.36 -0.47 11.51
CA ALA A 119 -0.50 -1.41 10.80
C ALA A 119 -0.19 -1.39 9.30
N SER A 120 -0.29 -2.54 8.63
CA SER A 120 0.02 -2.64 7.20
C SER A 120 -1.08 -3.34 6.41
N VAL A 121 -1.43 -2.75 5.27
CA VAL A 121 -2.33 -3.31 4.26
C VAL A 121 -1.53 -3.56 2.98
N ILE A 122 -1.52 -4.81 2.55
CA ILE A 122 -0.72 -5.34 1.46
C ILE A 122 -1.70 -5.85 0.40
N SER A 123 -1.93 -5.06 -0.64
CA SER A 123 -2.90 -5.37 -1.70
C SER A 123 -2.19 -5.88 -2.95
N HIS A 124 -2.52 -7.12 -3.33
CA HIS A 124 -2.01 -7.84 -4.52
C HIS A 124 -0.52 -7.58 -4.82
N PRO A 125 0.38 -7.88 -3.86
CA PRO A 125 1.76 -7.40 -3.91
C PRO A 125 2.56 -8.01 -5.06
N GLY A 126 3.32 -7.16 -5.75
CA GLY A 126 4.30 -7.57 -6.77
C GLY A 126 5.72 -7.59 -6.19
N GLY A 127 6.52 -8.59 -6.56
CA GLY A 127 7.94 -8.64 -6.19
C GLY A 127 8.25 -9.14 -4.77
N ILE A 128 7.27 -9.74 -4.09
CA ILE A 128 7.51 -10.49 -2.84
C ILE A 128 8.31 -11.77 -3.11
N LYS A 129 9.24 -12.09 -2.21
CA LYS A 129 10.09 -13.27 -2.26
C LYS A 129 9.57 -14.31 -1.28
N LEU A 130 8.84 -15.28 -1.80
CA LEU A 130 8.30 -16.38 -1.00
C LEU A 130 9.23 -17.60 -0.98
N PRO A 131 9.35 -18.31 0.16
CA PRO A 131 8.72 -18.02 1.46
C PRO A 131 9.42 -16.95 2.30
N GLY A 132 10.65 -16.55 1.92
CA GLY A 132 11.57 -15.83 2.81
C GLY A 132 11.08 -14.50 3.39
N ASP A 133 10.28 -13.72 2.65
CA ASP A 133 9.70 -12.48 3.19
C ASP A 133 8.63 -12.77 4.27
N LEU A 134 7.87 -13.87 4.14
CA LEU A 134 6.91 -14.29 5.18
C LEU A 134 7.61 -14.88 6.39
N ASP A 135 8.71 -15.63 6.17
CA ASP A 135 9.52 -16.17 7.27
C ASP A 135 10.10 -15.03 8.12
N LYS A 136 10.64 -13.99 7.47
CA LYS A 136 11.11 -12.77 8.16
C LYS A 136 9.98 -12.07 8.90
N LEU A 137 8.82 -11.89 8.26
CA LEU A 137 7.68 -11.26 8.92
C LEU A 137 7.30 -12.02 10.19
N LEU A 138 7.21 -13.34 10.12
CA LEU A 138 6.88 -14.20 11.25
C LEU A 138 7.93 -14.13 12.37
N GLU A 139 9.21 -14.01 12.02
CA GLU A 139 10.32 -13.98 12.96
C GLU A 139 10.45 -12.65 13.72
N VAL A 140 10.34 -11.51 13.02
CA VAL A 140 10.77 -10.22 13.60
C VAL A 140 9.67 -9.16 13.74
N SER A 141 8.53 -9.33 13.09
CA SER A 141 7.52 -8.27 13.02
C SER A 141 6.51 -8.34 14.17
N SER A 142 6.14 -7.15 14.64
CA SER A 142 5.08 -6.86 15.62
C SER A 142 3.91 -6.10 15.00
N VAL A 143 3.88 -5.98 13.68
CA VAL A 143 2.91 -5.14 12.96
C VAL A 143 1.73 -5.99 12.45
N PRO A 144 0.47 -5.70 12.81
CA PRO A 144 -0.67 -6.38 12.22
C PRO A 144 -0.74 -6.16 10.71
N VAL A 145 -0.87 -7.25 9.95
CA VAL A 145 -0.92 -7.23 8.48
C VAL A 145 -2.25 -7.74 7.91
N LEU A 146 -2.79 -7.00 6.94
CA LEU A 146 -3.89 -7.42 6.08
C LEU A 146 -3.36 -7.69 4.67
N PHE A 147 -3.59 -8.90 4.15
CA PHE A 147 -3.36 -9.22 2.75
C PHE A 147 -4.68 -9.17 1.98
N ASN A 148 -4.79 -8.24 1.03
CA ASN A 148 -5.89 -8.22 0.07
C ASN A 148 -5.42 -8.94 -1.21
N ALA A 149 -5.85 -10.19 -1.37
CA ALA A 149 -5.41 -11.05 -2.46
C ALA A 149 -6.54 -11.37 -3.43
N CYS A 150 -6.18 -11.49 -4.71
CA CYS A 150 -7.02 -12.12 -5.72
C CYS A 150 -6.73 -13.63 -5.78
N GLU A 151 -7.66 -14.41 -6.33
CA GLU A 151 -7.54 -15.88 -6.44
C GLU A 151 -6.29 -16.34 -7.20
N THR A 152 -5.82 -15.50 -8.13
CA THR A 152 -4.64 -15.73 -8.98
C THR A 152 -3.33 -15.21 -8.38
N ASP A 153 -3.39 -14.57 -7.22
CA ASP A 153 -2.21 -13.98 -6.61
C ASP A 153 -1.31 -15.06 -6.00
N ARG A 154 0.00 -14.85 -6.10
CA ARG A 154 1.02 -15.71 -5.50
C ARG A 154 1.13 -15.46 -3.99
N THR A 155 0.02 -15.37 -3.28
CA THR A 155 -0.04 -15.16 -1.82
C THR A 155 -0.80 -16.26 -1.09
N LYS A 156 -1.11 -17.39 -1.74
CA LYS A 156 -1.75 -18.55 -1.09
C LYS A 156 -0.93 -19.05 0.11
N GLU A 157 0.40 -19.02 -0.02
CA GLU A 157 1.32 -19.40 1.05
C GLU A 157 1.25 -18.48 2.28
N ALA A 158 0.70 -17.27 2.15
CA ALA A 158 0.57 -16.35 3.28
C ALA A 158 -0.42 -16.89 4.32
N ASP A 159 -1.58 -17.39 3.90
CA ASP A 159 -2.57 -17.95 4.82
C ASP A 159 -2.04 -19.21 5.51
N GLU A 160 -1.34 -20.08 4.78
CA GLU A 160 -0.72 -21.29 5.32
C GLU A 160 0.33 -20.97 6.41
N LYS A 161 1.13 -19.91 6.21
CA LYS A 161 2.21 -19.53 7.13
C LYS A 161 1.77 -18.65 8.29
N LEU A 162 0.90 -17.68 8.03
CA LEU A 162 0.55 -16.62 8.99
C LEU A 162 -0.82 -16.84 9.63
N GLY A 163 -1.70 -17.58 8.95
CA GLY A 163 -3.05 -17.89 9.40
C GLY A 163 -3.10 -18.76 10.66
N GLU A 164 -4.33 -19.10 11.08
CA GLU A 164 -4.60 -19.96 12.24
C GLU A 164 -3.94 -19.47 13.55
N GLY A 165 -3.67 -18.17 13.66
CA GLY A 165 -3.01 -17.57 14.82
C GLY A 165 -1.51 -17.88 14.92
N LYS A 166 -0.87 -18.34 13.85
CA LYS A 166 0.59 -18.49 13.76
C LYS A 166 1.28 -17.14 13.86
N TYR A 167 0.75 -16.13 13.16
CA TYR A 167 1.21 -14.75 13.28
C TYR A 167 0.49 -14.01 14.41
N LYS A 168 1.18 -13.79 15.53
CA LYS A 168 0.61 -13.22 16.77
C LYS A 168 0.19 -11.75 16.69
N PRO A 169 0.90 -10.85 15.97
CA PRO A 169 0.53 -9.43 15.91
C PRO A 169 -0.86 -9.17 15.33
N GLY A 170 -1.32 -10.05 14.45
CA GLY A 170 -2.61 -9.95 13.78
C GLY A 170 -2.47 -10.20 12.29
N TYR A 171 -3.25 -11.15 11.80
CA TYR A 171 -3.26 -11.53 10.40
C TYR A 171 -4.68 -11.64 9.90
N LYS A 172 -4.92 -11.12 8.70
CA LYS A 172 -6.10 -11.44 7.90
C LYS A 172 -5.69 -11.49 6.44
N GLN A 173 -6.24 -12.46 5.71
CA GLN A 173 -6.20 -12.44 4.26
C GLN A 173 -7.62 -12.45 3.72
N THR A 174 -7.88 -11.57 2.77
CA THR A 174 -9.11 -11.56 2.01
C THR A 174 -8.83 -12.18 0.65
N TYR A 175 -9.81 -12.92 0.15
CA TYR A 175 -9.80 -13.50 -1.18
C TYR A 175 -10.99 -12.94 -1.95
N SER A 176 -10.74 -12.39 -3.12
CA SER A 176 -11.78 -11.92 -4.04
C SER A 176 -11.87 -12.87 -5.24
N PRO A 177 -12.85 -13.80 -5.26
CA PRO A 177 -13.03 -14.76 -6.36
C PRO A 177 -13.29 -14.05 -7.68
N GLY A 178 -12.78 -14.61 -8.78
CA GLY A 178 -12.95 -14.03 -10.13
C GLY A 178 -12.17 -12.74 -10.38
N CYS A 179 -11.54 -12.15 -9.36
CA CYS A 179 -10.57 -11.08 -9.57
C CYS A 179 -9.29 -11.67 -10.18
N THR A 180 -8.87 -11.08 -11.29
CA THR A 180 -7.51 -11.25 -11.82
C THR A 180 -6.72 -9.99 -11.53
N HIS A 181 -5.41 -10.02 -11.79
CA HIS A 181 -4.56 -8.83 -11.85
C HIS A 181 -4.94 -7.82 -12.98
N ASP A 182 -6.06 -8.01 -13.70
CA ASP A 182 -6.69 -6.96 -14.51
C ASP A 182 -7.48 -5.99 -13.59
N LEU A 183 -8.04 -4.89 -14.08
CA LEU A 183 -8.79 -3.92 -13.25
C LEU A 183 -10.14 -3.50 -13.86
N ALA A 184 -10.53 -4.11 -14.99
CA ALA A 184 -11.69 -3.77 -15.82
C ALA A 184 -12.86 -4.78 -15.81
N VAL A 185 -12.87 -5.84 -15.00
CA VAL A 185 -14.04 -6.76 -14.91
C VAL A 185 -14.96 -6.40 -13.73
N PRO A 186 -16.29 -6.61 -13.81
CA PRO A 186 -17.23 -6.27 -12.74
C PRO A 186 -16.85 -6.83 -11.37
N GLU A 187 -16.30 -8.03 -11.33
CA GLU A 187 -15.81 -8.71 -10.14
C GLU A 187 -14.70 -7.92 -9.44
N GLN A 188 -13.89 -7.15 -10.18
CA GLN A 188 -12.86 -6.27 -9.62
C GLN A 188 -13.45 -5.01 -9.00
N LYS A 189 -14.64 -4.54 -9.39
CA LYS A 189 -15.30 -3.46 -8.65
C LYS A 189 -15.65 -3.93 -7.25
N ALA A 190 -16.33 -5.08 -7.14
CA ALA A 190 -16.66 -5.68 -5.84
C ALA A 190 -15.40 -6.03 -5.03
N GLY A 191 -14.34 -6.52 -5.70
CA GLY A 191 -13.05 -6.76 -5.08
C GLY A 191 -12.38 -5.49 -4.53
N LYS A 192 -12.45 -4.36 -5.25
CA LYS A 192 -11.91 -3.07 -4.81
C LYS A 192 -12.69 -2.49 -3.63
N GLU A 193 -14.02 -2.54 -3.68
CA GLU A 193 -14.90 -2.08 -2.59
C GLU A 193 -14.62 -2.91 -1.32
N ARG A 194 -14.55 -4.24 -1.45
CA ARG A 194 -14.14 -5.11 -0.34
C ARG A 194 -12.74 -4.76 0.19
N ALA A 195 -11.75 -4.61 -0.68
CA ALA A 195 -10.39 -4.28 -0.26
C ALA A 195 -10.33 -2.93 0.48
N PHE A 196 -11.14 -1.95 0.06
CA PHE A 196 -11.29 -0.67 0.74
C PHE A 196 -11.94 -0.83 2.12
N ASP A 197 -13.09 -1.50 2.20
CA ASP A 197 -13.80 -1.71 3.46
C ASP A 197 -12.94 -2.48 4.48
N GLU A 198 -12.21 -3.48 4.00
CA GLU A 198 -11.31 -4.30 4.80
C GLU A 198 -10.09 -3.50 5.27
N ALA A 199 -9.52 -2.65 4.42
CA ALA A 199 -8.44 -1.75 4.82
C ALA A 199 -8.90 -0.73 5.87
N ALA A 200 -10.08 -0.13 5.69
CA ALA A 200 -10.66 0.81 6.63
C ALA A 200 -10.94 0.14 7.98
N ALA A 201 -11.54 -1.06 7.98
CA ALA A 201 -11.78 -1.84 9.18
C ALA A 201 -10.47 -2.25 9.87
N TRP A 202 -9.44 -2.60 9.11
CA TRP A 202 -8.11 -2.93 9.63
C TRP A 202 -7.48 -1.76 10.36
N PHE A 203 -7.45 -0.59 9.72
CA PHE A 203 -6.90 0.61 10.34
C PHE A 203 -7.72 1.07 11.56
N LYS A 204 -9.06 1.02 11.51
CA LYS A 204 -9.91 1.33 12.67
C LYS A 204 -9.62 0.42 13.88
N LYS A 205 -9.19 -0.82 13.63
CA LYS A 205 -8.89 -1.79 14.69
C LYS A 205 -7.50 -1.57 15.33
N TYR A 206 -6.52 -1.11 14.55
CA TYR A 206 -5.10 -1.16 14.94
C TYR A 206 -4.40 0.20 15.08
N LEU A 207 -5.03 1.29 14.65
CA LEU A 207 -4.55 2.67 14.82
C LEU A 207 -5.40 3.41 15.85
#